data_AF-A0A2I0TDN5-F1
#
_entry.id   AF-A0A2I0TDN5-F1
#
_cell.length_a   1.000
_cell.length_b   1.000
_cell.length_c   1.000
_cell.angle_alpha   90.00
_cell.angle_beta   90.00
_cell.angle_gamma   90.00
#
_symmetry.space_group_name_H-M   'P 1'
#
loop_
_entity.id
_entity.type
_entity.pdbx_description
1 polymer ?
#
loop_
_entity_poly.entity_id
_entity_poly.type
_entity_poly.pdbx_seq_one_letter_code
_entity_poly.pdbx_strand_id
1 'polypeptide(L)'
;MALPPRSWVPGGILATLLLWVATVEAATGRWCQRTVRVTAEEEVTPRREDAVPCASLYHYSLAGWRLDRHRMRQPHGGQPHRRDPQPGSPTPLCYIYR
;
A
#
# COMPACT_ATOMS: atom_id res chain seq x y z
N MET A 1 -67.74 -7.32 -26.72
CA MET A 1 -66.64 -6.44 -27.18
C MET A 1 -66.42 -5.39 -26.12
N ALA A 2 -65.35 -5.51 -25.33
CA ALA A 2 -64.99 -4.52 -24.31
C ALA A 2 -64.16 -3.42 -24.97
N LEU A 3 -64.68 -2.19 -25.00
CA LEU A 3 -63.91 -1.01 -25.39
C LEU A 3 -62.81 -0.78 -24.34
N PRO A 4 -61.56 -0.52 -24.73
CA PRO A 4 -60.51 -0.23 -23.76
C PRO A 4 -60.83 1.09 -23.04
N PRO A 5 -60.46 1.23 -21.76
CA PRO A 5 -60.62 2.48 -21.05
C PRO A 5 -59.80 3.55 -21.76
N ARG A 6 -60.50 4.54 -22.32
CA ARG A 6 -59.91 5.74 -22.92
C ARG A 6 -59.25 6.51 -21.78
N SER A 7 -57.96 6.23 -21.57
CA SER A 7 -57.13 6.91 -20.58
C SER A 7 -57.01 8.37 -21.00
N TRP A 8 -57.92 9.19 -20.48
CA TRP A 8 -57.85 10.64 -20.62
C TRP A 8 -56.85 11.14 -19.59
N VAL A 9 -55.57 10.89 -19.85
CA VAL A 9 -54.52 11.65 -19.16
C VAL A 9 -54.55 13.02 -19.82
N PRO A 10 -55.05 14.08 -19.15
CA PRO A 10 -54.99 15.42 -19.71
C PRO A 10 -53.53 15.70 -20.06
N GLY A 11 -53.28 16.22 -21.27
CA GLY A 11 -51.91 16.40 -21.79
C GLY A 11 -50.97 17.16 -20.86
N GLY A 12 -51.52 17.99 -19.97
CA GLY A 12 -50.77 18.65 -18.88
C GLY A 12 -50.10 17.67 -17.91
N ILE A 13 -50.78 16.60 -17.48
CA ILE A 13 -50.20 15.61 -16.55
C ILE A 13 -49.05 14.86 -17.21
N LEU A 14 -49.22 14.48 -18.49
CA LEU A 14 -48.16 13.83 -19.26
C LEU A 14 -46.95 14.77 -19.42
N ALA A 15 -47.19 16.05 -19.71
CA ALA A 15 -46.13 17.04 -19.83
C ALA A 15 -45.38 17.27 -18.50
N THR A 16 -46.10 17.31 -17.37
CA THR A 16 -45.48 17.45 -16.05
C THR A 16 -44.63 16.23 -15.69
N LEU A 17 -45.12 15.02 -15.98
CA LEU A 17 -44.37 13.78 -15.76
C LEU A 17 -43.09 13.73 -16.62
N LEU A 18 -43.19 14.08 -17.91
CA LEU A 18 -42.03 14.12 -18.81
C LEU A 18 -40.99 15.15 -18.36
N LEU A 19 -41.43 16.32 -17.91
CA LEU A 19 -40.54 17.36 -17.39
C LEU A 19 -39.80 16.88 -16.13
N TRP A 20 -40.53 16.24 -15.20
CA TRP A 20 -39.92 15.65 -13.99
C TRP A 20 -38.85 14.62 -14.33
N VAL A 21 -39.15 13.68 -15.22
CA VAL A 21 -38.18 12.65 -15.65
C VAL A 21 -36.93 13.29 -16.27
N ALA A 22 -37.10 14.27 -17.15
CA ALA A 22 -35.98 14.97 -17.78
C ALA A 22 -35.09 15.71 -16.75
N THR A 23 -35.67 16.31 -15.71
CA THR A 23 -34.90 16.98 -14.65
C THR A 23 -34.12 16.00 -13.79
N VAL A 24 -34.71 14.83 -13.49
CA VAL A 24 -34.02 13.77 -12.74
C VAL A 24 -32.87 13.21 -13.55
N GLU A 25 -33.07 12.91 -14.84
CA GLU A 25 -32.00 12.43 -15.74
C GLU A 25 -30.86 13.46 -15.88
N ALA A 26 -31.17 14.75 -15.99
CA ALA A 26 -30.15 15.80 -16.06
C ALA A 26 -29.35 15.95 -14.74
N ALA A 27 -29.96 15.60 -13.61
CA ALA A 27 -29.32 15.60 -12.30
C ALA A 27 -28.53 14.32 -12.02
N THR A 28 -28.99 13.16 -12.51
CA THR A 28 -28.35 11.86 -12.33
C THR A 28 -27.30 11.54 -13.39
N GLY A 29 -27.34 12.18 -14.57
CA GLY A 29 -26.41 11.96 -15.68
C GLY A 29 -25.03 12.61 -15.53
N ARG A 30 -24.83 13.42 -14.49
CA ARG A 30 -23.52 14.00 -14.16
C ARG A 30 -23.09 13.56 -12.77
N TRP A 31 -22.82 12.26 -12.62
CA TRP A 31 -21.98 11.78 -11.54
C TRP A 31 -20.65 12.50 -11.65
N CYS A 32 -20.49 13.54 -10.83
CA CYS A 32 -19.25 14.29 -10.75
C CYS A 32 -18.14 13.28 -10.54
N GLN A 33 -17.29 13.18 -11.56
CA GLN A 33 -16.01 12.49 -11.52
C GLN A 33 -15.09 13.32 -10.63
N ARG A 34 -15.45 13.43 -9.34
CA ARG A 34 -14.60 14.03 -8.33
C ARG A 34 -13.56 12.97 -8.00
N THR A 35 -12.58 12.85 -8.88
CA THR A 35 -11.33 12.17 -8.59
C THR A 35 -10.65 12.98 -7.49
N VAL A 36 -10.98 12.65 -6.25
CA VAL A 36 -10.17 13.06 -5.12
C VAL A 36 -8.80 12.46 -5.39
N ARG A 37 -7.83 13.31 -5.73
CA ARG A 37 -6.43 12.93 -5.74
C ARG A 37 -6.07 12.63 -4.30
N VAL A 38 -6.18 11.37 -3.91
CA VAL A 38 -5.59 10.89 -2.67
C VAL A 38 -4.09 10.90 -2.92
N THR A 39 -3.45 12.02 -2.62
CA THR A 39 -2.00 12.06 -2.42
C THR A 39 -1.74 11.34 -1.11
N ALA A 40 -1.78 10.00 -1.15
CA ALA A 40 -1.21 9.20 -0.09
C ALA A 40 0.30 9.40 -0.20
N GLU A 41 0.82 10.27 0.65
CA GLU A 41 2.25 10.38 0.88
C GLU A 41 2.65 9.05 1.53
N GLU A 42 3.25 8.15 0.74
CA GLU A 42 3.75 6.89 1.22
C GLU A 42 4.90 7.20 2.18
N GLU A 43 4.64 7.08 3.48
CA GLU A 43 5.66 7.21 4.51
C GLU A 43 6.59 5.99 4.40
N VAL A 44 7.56 6.07 3.49
CA VAL A 44 8.64 5.08 3.41
C VAL A 44 9.54 5.34 4.61
N THR A 45 9.25 4.67 5.73
CA THR A 45 10.16 4.68 6.87
C THR A 45 11.52 4.17 6.38
N PRO A 46 12.59 4.97 6.45
CA PRO A 46 13.89 4.55 5.93
C PRO A 46 14.35 3.31 6.68
N ARG A 47 14.64 2.23 5.95
CA ARG A 47 15.20 1.00 6.50
C ARG A 47 16.46 1.34 7.30
N ARG A 48 16.45 1.07 8.60
CA ARG A 48 17.59 1.41 9.46
C ARG A 48 18.59 0.27 9.43
N GLU A 49 19.81 0.53 8.97
CA GLU A 49 20.90 -0.46 8.89
C GLU A 49 22.02 -0.13 9.89
N ASP A 50 22.64 -1.16 10.46
CA ASP A 50 23.76 -1.01 11.41
C ASP A 50 24.76 -2.18 11.31
N ALA A 51 25.99 -1.98 11.78
CA ALA A 51 27.04 -3.00 11.83
C ALA A 51 27.48 -3.22 13.28
N VAL A 52 27.13 -4.37 13.85
CA VAL A 52 27.33 -4.68 15.27
C VAL A 52 28.32 -5.84 15.44
N PRO A 53 29.04 -5.94 16.57
CA PRO A 53 29.81 -7.15 16.87
C PRO A 53 28.92 -8.38 16.81
N CYS A 54 29.33 -9.43 16.09
CA CYS A 54 28.54 -10.65 15.98
C CYS A 54 28.30 -11.31 17.36
N ALA A 55 29.22 -11.11 18.31
CA ALA A 55 29.06 -11.56 19.70
C ALA A 55 27.86 -10.94 20.42
N SER A 56 27.44 -9.72 20.05
CA SER A 56 26.29 -9.03 20.65
C SER A 56 25.00 -9.17 19.82
N LEU A 57 25.03 -9.90 18.69
CA LEU A 57 23.88 -10.04 17.78
C LEU A 57 22.59 -10.50 18.47
N TYR A 58 22.72 -11.36 19.49
CA TYR A 58 21.58 -11.85 20.26
C TYR A 58 20.80 -10.71 20.93
N HIS A 59 21.50 -9.73 21.54
CA HIS A 59 20.85 -8.58 22.17
C HIS A 59 20.05 -7.74 21.16
N TYR A 60 20.59 -7.54 19.96
CA TYR A 60 19.90 -6.81 18.89
C TYR A 60 18.71 -7.58 18.32
N SER A 61 18.80 -8.91 18.22
CA SER A 61 17.67 -9.75 17.79
C SER A 61 16.48 -9.66 18.75
N LEU A 62 16.72 -9.59 20.06
CA LEU A 62 15.69 -9.38 21.07
C LEU A 62 15.05 -7.97 20.97
N ALA A 63 15.82 -6.98 20.50
CA ALA A 63 15.34 -5.62 20.25
C ALA A 63 14.65 -5.45 18.87
N GLY A 64 14.34 -6.55 18.18
CA GLY A 64 13.58 -6.54 16.92
C GLY A 64 14.41 -6.31 15.66
N TRP A 65 15.75 -6.31 15.76
CA TRP A 65 16.62 -6.20 14.60
C TRP A 65 16.79 -7.55 13.89
N ARG A 66 16.96 -7.51 12.58
CA ARG A 66 17.11 -8.68 11.70
C ARG A 66 18.51 -8.70 11.09
N LEU A 67 19.13 -9.87 11.01
CA LEU A 67 20.43 -10.04 10.35
C LEU A 67 20.29 -9.96 8.82
N ASP A 68 21.07 -9.11 8.16
CA ASP A 68 21.13 -9.03 6.70
C ASP A 68 22.00 -10.16 6.13
N ARG A 69 21.37 -11.32 5.95
CA ARG A 69 22.03 -12.51 5.39
C ARG A 69 22.51 -12.29 3.96
N HIS A 70 21.90 -11.39 3.19
CA HIS A 70 22.33 -11.11 1.82
C HIS A 70 23.68 -10.40 1.83
N ARG A 71 23.81 -9.37 2.67
CA ARG A 71 25.06 -8.63 2.87
C ARG A 71 26.16 -9.51 3.47
N MET A 72 25.80 -10.41 4.41
CA MET A 72 26.74 -11.39 4.95
C MET A 72 27.22 -12.45 3.92
N ARG A 73 26.47 -12.67 2.84
CA ARG A 73 26.81 -13.64 1.77
C ARG A 73 27.56 -13.00 0.61
N GLN A 74 27.64 -11.67 0.52
CA GLN A 74 28.27 -11.03 -0.63
C GLN A 74 29.79 -11.28 -0.65
N PRO A 75 30.37 -11.62 -1.82
CA PRO A 75 31.78 -11.98 -1.96
C PRO A 75 32.78 -10.83 -1.72
N HIS A 76 32.30 -9.60 -1.52
CA HIS A 76 33.13 -8.47 -1.06
C HIS A 76 33.18 -8.36 0.49
N GLY A 77 32.58 -9.31 1.20
CA GLY A 77 32.79 -9.55 2.63
C GLY A 77 34.03 -10.42 2.82
N GLY A 78 35.16 -9.78 3.12
CA GLY A 78 36.46 -10.42 3.25
C GLY A 78 36.47 -11.67 4.13
N GLN A 79 37.04 -12.73 3.54
CA GLN A 79 37.50 -14.00 4.09
C GLN A 79 36.46 -15.13 4.30
N PRO A 80 36.56 -16.22 3.52
CA PRO A 80 35.74 -17.40 3.70
C PRO A 80 36.13 -18.12 5.00
N HIS A 81 35.13 -18.37 5.84
CA HIS A 81 35.10 -19.38 6.91
C HIS A 81 36.47 -19.83 7.47
N ARG A 82 37.13 -18.98 8.27
CA ARG A 82 38.09 -19.49 9.26
C ARG A 82 37.28 -20.00 10.45
N ARG A 83 37.18 -21.31 10.61
CA ARG A 83 36.51 -21.99 11.75
C ARG A 83 37.35 -21.96 13.04
N ASP A 84 38.56 -21.42 12.99
CA ASP A 84 39.47 -21.32 14.13
C ASP A 84 39.62 -19.86 14.56
N PRO A 85 39.52 -19.54 15.87
CA PRO A 85 39.84 -18.20 16.37
C PRO A 85 41.31 -17.89 16.11
N GLN A 86 41.60 -17.01 15.15
CA GLN A 86 42.95 -16.47 14.96
C GLN A 86 43.18 -15.40 16.04
N PRO A 87 44.13 -15.59 16.97
CA PRO A 87 44.40 -14.61 18.03
C PRO A 87 44.99 -13.36 17.37
N GLY A 88 44.22 -12.27 17.35
CA GLY A 88 44.59 -10.99 16.72
C GLY A 88 43.62 -10.49 15.64
N SER A 89 42.53 -11.21 15.33
CA SER A 89 41.50 -10.74 14.39
C SER A 89 40.68 -9.58 14.97
N PRO A 90 40.34 -8.54 14.18
CA PRO A 90 39.30 -7.60 14.55
C PRO A 90 38.00 -8.36 14.85
N THR A 91 37.22 -7.88 15.82
CA THR A 91 35.95 -8.51 16.22
C THR A 91 35.05 -8.66 15.00
N PRO A 92 34.52 -9.87 14.71
CA PRO A 92 33.69 -10.08 13.54
C PRO A 92 32.43 -9.22 13.63
N LEU A 93 32.14 -8.49 12.55
CA LEU A 93 30.97 -7.61 12.44
C LEU A 93 29.83 -8.30 11.69
N CYS A 94 28.60 -8.01 12.12
CA CYS A 94 27.35 -8.51 11.59
C CYS A 94 26.47 -7.34 11.17
N TYR A 95 25.95 -7.37 9.95
CA TYR A 95 25.07 -6.33 9.42
C TYR A 95 23.61 -6.62 9.79
N ILE A 96 22.94 -5.67 10.44
CA ILE A 96 21.55 -5.79 10.89
C ILE A 96 20.67 -4.68 10.30
N TYR A 97 19.36 -4.93 10.23
CA TYR A 97 18.38 -3.95 9.80
C TYR A 97 17.08 -4.03 10.61
N ARG A 98 16.35 -2.92 10.68
CA ARG A 98 14.97 -2.88 11.19
C ARG A 98 14.08 -1.98 10.36
#